data_AF-A0A952UZR0-F1
#
_entry.id   AF-A0A952UZR0-F1
#
_cell.length_a   1.000
_cell.length_b   1.000
_cell.length_c   1.000
_cell.angle_alpha   90.00
_cell.angle_beta   90.00
_cell.angle_gamma   90.00
#
_symmetry.space_group_name_H-M   'P 1'
#
loop_
_entity.id
_entity.type
_entity.pdbx_description
1 polymer ?
#
loop_
_entity_poly.entity_id
_entity_poly.type
_entity_poly.pdbx_seq_one_letter_code
_entity_poly.pdbx_strand_id
1 'polypeptide(L)'
;MSARVQVLSLVVLGSGLFACSDVPAKADALATIQRDVKEEATCTLPINLLPLLKMQHTTKAVCVPRETDPAGKKQYDDAMRCLDALVAADVTKPMPSGYMAEWPDELSGTGFDAISPYERRARTLLFKGCVQMVDDLRAGQFRCGDARADKVVRISKIDATHVSVRYSRAITIDPRLASVEAACGKVTRPGPEASATFVKNTETKKWALGDGAPTEDAAAL
;
A
#
# COMPACT_ATOMS: atom_id res chain seq x y z
N MET A 1 -2.56 59.09 -65.95
CA MET A 1 -2.61 57.61 -66.04
C MET A 1 -2.15 57.05 -64.71
N SER A 2 -3.06 56.37 -64.03
CA SER A 2 -2.95 55.92 -62.64
C SER A 2 -2.49 54.47 -62.63
N ALA A 3 -1.38 54.16 -61.94
CA ALA A 3 -0.93 52.80 -61.69
C ALA A 3 -1.03 52.53 -60.18
N ARG A 4 -2.12 51.87 -59.78
CA ARG A 4 -2.32 51.34 -58.42
C ARG A 4 -1.49 50.05 -58.30
N VAL A 5 -0.50 50.04 -57.43
CA VAL A 5 0.15 48.79 -56.99
C VAL A 5 -0.48 48.39 -55.67
N GLN A 6 -1.24 47.30 -55.69
CA GLN A 6 -1.76 46.63 -54.50
C GLN A 6 -0.62 45.88 -53.82
N VAL A 7 -0.30 46.23 -52.57
CA VAL A 7 0.55 45.42 -51.71
C VAL A 7 -0.37 44.51 -50.90
N LEU A 8 -0.37 43.22 -51.25
CA LEU A 8 -1.07 42.18 -50.49
C LEU A 8 -0.37 41.97 -49.14
N SER A 9 -1.16 42.08 -48.07
CA SER A 9 -0.79 41.70 -46.71
C SER A 9 -0.50 40.20 -46.63
N LEU A 10 0.75 39.83 -46.30
CA LEU A 10 1.10 38.46 -45.91
C LEU A 10 0.94 38.35 -44.38
N VAL A 11 -0.25 37.95 -43.93
CA VAL A 11 -0.45 37.49 -42.55
C VAL A 11 0.21 36.12 -42.45
N VAL A 12 1.47 36.09 -41.99
CA VAL A 12 2.11 34.86 -41.55
C VAL A 12 1.36 34.41 -40.30
N LEU A 13 0.46 33.44 -40.48
CA LEU A 13 -0.05 32.64 -39.37
C LEU A 13 1.16 32.06 -38.65
N GLY A 14 1.48 32.62 -37.49
CA GLY A 14 2.39 32.02 -36.54
C GLY A 14 1.79 30.70 -36.06
N SER A 15 2.08 29.63 -36.80
CA SER A 15 1.85 28.26 -36.37
C SER A 15 2.49 28.10 -35.01
N GLY A 16 1.65 27.98 -33.98
CA GLY A 16 2.09 27.75 -32.61
C GLY A 16 3.04 26.57 -32.59
N LEU A 17 4.30 26.85 -32.25
CA LEU A 17 5.26 25.86 -31.79
C LEU A 17 4.70 25.27 -30.49
N PHE A 18 3.79 24.31 -30.59
CA PHE A 18 3.67 23.28 -29.58
C PHE A 18 4.97 22.49 -29.64
N ALA A 19 6.01 23.01 -29.00
CA ALA A 19 7.18 22.23 -28.66
C ALA A 19 6.65 21.00 -27.94
N CYS A 20 6.68 19.85 -28.61
CA CYS A 20 6.34 18.56 -28.02
C CYS A 20 7.41 18.30 -26.96
N SER A 21 7.17 18.78 -25.74
CA SER A 21 8.07 18.55 -24.62
C SER A 21 8.29 17.05 -24.48
N ASP A 22 9.55 16.67 -24.38
CA ASP A 22 10.02 15.29 -24.21
C ASP A 22 9.62 14.68 -22.87
N VAL A 23 8.93 15.45 -22.02
CA VAL A 23 8.40 15.07 -20.71
C VAL A 23 7.06 15.80 -20.45
N PRO A 24 6.15 15.26 -19.63
CA PRO A 24 4.91 15.94 -19.25
C PRO A 24 5.21 17.21 -18.43
N ALA A 25 4.32 18.20 -18.50
CA ALA A 25 4.40 19.33 -17.60
C ALA A 25 4.13 18.89 -16.15
N LYS A 26 4.79 19.53 -15.17
CA LYS A 26 4.64 19.17 -13.75
C LYS A 26 3.19 19.25 -13.26
N ALA A 27 2.42 20.25 -13.71
CA ALA A 27 1.03 20.42 -13.34
C ALA A 27 0.15 19.30 -13.91
N ASP A 28 0.35 18.93 -15.18
CA ASP A 28 -0.39 17.85 -15.83
C ASP A 28 -0.06 16.48 -15.20
N ALA A 29 1.22 16.26 -14.88
CA ALA A 29 1.66 15.05 -14.19
C ALA A 29 1.05 14.96 -12.78
N LEU A 30 1.04 16.06 -12.01
CA LEU A 30 0.41 16.10 -10.70
C LEU A 30 -1.10 15.81 -10.77
N ALA A 31 -1.81 16.46 -11.70
CA ALA A 31 -3.25 16.25 -11.89
C ALA A 31 -3.56 14.81 -12.29
N THR A 32 -2.72 14.20 -13.13
CA THR A 32 -2.85 12.79 -13.51
C THR A 32 -2.62 11.87 -12.31
N ILE A 33 -1.57 12.11 -11.51
CA ILE A 33 -1.30 11.32 -10.29
C ILE A 33 -2.47 11.45 -9.31
N GLN A 34 -2.95 12.67 -9.02
CA GLN A 34 -4.05 12.90 -8.08
C GLN A 34 -5.36 12.25 -8.52
N ARG A 35 -5.58 12.08 -9.83
CA ARG A 35 -6.78 11.44 -10.38
C ARG A 35 -6.67 9.93 -10.41
N ASP A 36 -5.52 9.41 -10.86
CA ASP A 36 -5.39 8.00 -11.26
C ASP A 36 -4.68 7.15 -10.19
N VAL A 37 -3.93 7.77 -9.27
CA VAL A 37 -3.24 7.07 -8.17
C VAL A 37 -4.05 7.21 -6.88
N LYS A 38 -4.49 6.06 -6.35
CA LYS A 38 -5.07 5.97 -5.01
C LYS A 38 -3.93 5.86 -3.99
N GLU A 39 -3.54 7.01 -3.46
CA GLU A 39 -2.53 7.08 -2.40
C GLU A 39 -3.12 6.67 -1.05
N GLU A 40 -2.41 5.79 -0.34
CA GLU A 40 -2.73 5.42 1.04
C GLU A 40 -1.50 5.61 1.93
N ALA A 41 -1.72 6.10 3.16
CA ALA A 41 -0.67 6.21 4.16
C ALA A 41 -0.53 4.85 4.85
N THR A 42 0.44 4.04 4.39
CA THR A 42 0.70 2.71 4.92
C THR A 42 1.82 2.74 5.95
N CYS A 43 1.58 2.14 7.11
CA CYS A 43 2.57 1.89 8.14
C CYS A 43 2.97 0.42 8.14
N THR A 44 4.18 0.12 8.61
CA THR A 44 4.70 -1.25 8.74
C THR A 44 4.93 -1.59 10.20
N LEU A 45 4.41 -2.75 10.62
CA LEU A 45 4.63 -3.33 11.95
C LEU A 45 6.13 -3.65 12.16
N PRO A 46 6.60 -3.62 13.41
CA PRO A 46 7.98 -4.00 13.73
C PRO A 46 8.32 -5.42 13.29
N ILE A 47 9.48 -5.61 12.67
CA ILE A 47 9.91 -6.90 12.09
C ILE A 47 10.00 -8.02 13.13
N ASN A 48 10.27 -7.69 14.40
CA ASN A 48 10.34 -8.63 15.50
C ASN A 48 8.97 -9.19 15.91
N LEU A 49 7.87 -8.58 15.46
CA LEU A 49 6.52 -9.07 15.72
C LEU A 49 6.15 -10.24 14.78
N LEU A 50 6.61 -10.20 13.52
CA LEU A 50 6.22 -11.15 12.47
C LEU A 50 6.53 -12.63 12.84
N PRO A 51 7.68 -12.97 13.44
CA PRO A 51 7.97 -14.36 13.86
C PRO A 51 7.04 -14.89 14.95
N LEU A 52 6.37 -14.02 15.71
CA LEU A 52 5.45 -14.37 16.78
C LEU A 52 4.02 -14.63 16.28
N LEU A 53 3.78 -14.38 15.00
CA LEU A 53 2.48 -14.52 14.35
C LEU A 53 2.46 -15.76 13.45
N LYS A 54 1.39 -16.55 13.55
CA LYS A 54 1.13 -17.66 12.64
C LYS A 54 0.06 -17.26 11.63
N MET A 55 0.44 -17.15 10.37
CA MET A 55 -0.48 -16.89 9.27
C MET A 55 -1.22 -18.16 8.86
N GLN A 56 -2.55 -18.09 8.82
CA GLN A 56 -3.45 -19.15 8.39
C GLN A 56 -4.00 -18.79 7.01
N HIS A 57 -3.30 -19.17 5.94
CA HIS A 57 -3.59 -18.70 4.59
C HIS A 57 -4.95 -19.14 4.04
N THR A 58 -5.39 -20.37 4.33
CA THR A 58 -6.71 -20.87 3.92
C THR A 58 -7.83 -20.02 4.50
N THR A 59 -7.72 -19.72 5.79
CA THR A 59 -8.79 -19.03 6.53
C THR A 59 -8.63 -17.53 6.63
N LYS A 60 -7.59 -16.99 5.97
CA LYS A 60 -7.26 -15.56 5.98
C LYS A 60 -7.22 -15.01 7.42
N ALA A 61 -6.49 -15.68 8.30
CA ALA A 61 -6.33 -15.25 9.69
C ALA A 61 -4.85 -15.10 10.09
N VAL A 62 -4.60 -14.19 11.01
CA VAL A 62 -3.32 -14.01 11.69
C VAL A 62 -3.52 -14.35 13.16
N CYS A 63 -2.82 -15.38 13.64
CA CYS A 63 -3.01 -15.94 14.98
C CYS A 63 -1.75 -15.82 15.84
N VAL A 64 -1.93 -15.65 17.15
CA VAL A 64 -0.82 -15.68 18.11
C VAL A 64 -0.79 -17.03 18.81
N PRO A 65 0.30 -17.82 18.71
CA PRO A 65 0.42 -19.10 19.40
C PRO A 65 0.26 -18.98 20.93
N ARG A 66 -0.30 -20.00 21.55
CA ARG A 66 -0.20 -20.22 23.00
C ARG A 66 1.10 -20.96 23.28
N GLU A 67 2.04 -20.28 23.91
CA GLU A 67 3.29 -20.90 24.37
C GLU A 67 3.12 -21.53 25.75
N THR A 68 3.79 -22.66 25.97
CA THR A 68 3.83 -23.36 27.26
C THR A 68 5.02 -22.94 28.14
N ASP A 69 6.05 -22.32 27.56
CA ASP A 69 7.24 -21.82 28.27
C ASP A 69 7.01 -20.39 28.84
N PRO A 70 7.25 -20.16 30.16
CA PRO A 70 7.21 -18.83 30.77
C PRO A 70 8.06 -17.75 30.08
N ALA A 71 9.21 -18.12 29.48
CA ALA A 71 10.13 -17.16 28.85
C ALA A 71 9.54 -16.56 27.55
N GLY A 72 8.86 -17.39 26.75
CA GLY A 72 8.16 -16.94 25.53
C GLY A 72 6.82 -16.27 25.82
N LYS A 73 6.20 -16.57 26.97
CA LYS A 73 4.84 -16.11 27.32
C LYS A 73 4.64 -14.60 27.14
N LYS A 74 5.59 -13.79 27.64
CA LYS A 74 5.52 -12.32 27.56
C LYS A 74 5.53 -11.83 26.12
N GLN A 75 6.39 -12.38 25.26
CA GLN A 75 6.49 -11.97 23.85
C GLN A 75 5.18 -12.24 23.10
N TYR A 76 4.54 -13.39 23.32
CA TYR A 76 3.24 -13.68 22.72
C TYR A 76 2.09 -12.90 23.36
N ASP A 77 2.15 -12.55 24.65
CA ASP A 77 1.17 -11.62 25.25
C ASP A 77 1.28 -10.23 24.63
N ASP A 78 2.50 -9.75 24.43
CA ASP A 78 2.79 -8.46 23.78
C ASP A 78 2.32 -8.48 22.31
N ALA A 79 2.53 -9.60 21.59
CA ALA A 79 2.02 -9.77 20.23
C ALA A 79 0.50 -9.77 20.16
N MET A 80 -0.19 -10.43 21.09
CA MET A 80 -1.65 -10.41 21.16
C MET A 80 -2.17 -9.00 21.45
N ARG A 81 -1.56 -8.29 22.39
CA ARG A 81 -1.91 -6.89 22.70
C ARG A 81 -1.72 -5.97 21.49
N CYS A 82 -0.70 -6.21 20.67
CA CYS A 82 -0.52 -5.50 19.41
C CYS A 82 -1.69 -5.77 18.44
N LEU A 83 -2.11 -7.02 18.26
CA LEU A 83 -3.26 -7.34 17.40
C LEU A 83 -4.56 -6.71 17.93
N ASP A 84 -4.77 -6.71 19.25
CA ASP A 84 -5.93 -6.06 19.87
C ASP A 84 -5.94 -4.54 19.64
N ALA A 85 -4.76 -3.90 19.65
CA ALA A 85 -4.63 -2.48 19.32
C ALA A 85 -4.95 -2.20 17.85
N LEU A 86 -4.57 -3.10 16.92
CA LEU A 86 -4.95 -3.00 15.51
C LEU A 86 -6.47 -3.17 15.33
N VAL A 87 -7.10 -4.08 16.08
CA VAL A 87 -8.57 -4.21 16.10
C VAL A 87 -9.23 -2.93 16.63
N ALA A 88 -8.74 -2.39 17.73
CA ALA A 88 -9.27 -1.14 18.31
C ALA A 88 -9.05 0.07 17.39
N ALA A 89 -8.01 0.05 16.56
CA ALA A 89 -7.76 1.05 15.53
C ALA A 89 -8.65 0.88 14.28
N ASP A 90 -9.46 -0.18 14.20
CA ASP A 90 -10.26 -0.57 13.03
C ASP A 90 -9.41 -0.95 11.80
N VAL A 91 -8.16 -1.36 12.03
CA VAL A 91 -7.26 -1.86 10.99
C VAL A 91 -7.64 -3.28 10.57
N THR A 92 -8.08 -4.09 11.53
CA THR A 92 -8.50 -5.47 11.32
C THR A 92 -9.65 -5.81 12.27
N LYS A 93 -10.21 -7.01 12.14
CA LYS A 93 -11.34 -7.51 12.93
C LYS A 93 -10.94 -8.77 13.67
N PRO A 94 -11.48 -8.99 14.88
CA PRO A 94 -11.29 -10.26 15.57
C PRO A 94 -11.95 -11.38 14.75
N MET A 95 -11.33 -12.55 14.69
CA MET A 95 -12.00 -13.72 14.13
C MET A 95 -13.19 -14.11 15.03
N PRO A 96 -14.31 -14.59 14.47
CA PRO A 96 -15.47 -15.00 15.25
C PRO A 96 -15.14 -16.06 16.31
N SER A 97 -15.90 -16.11 17.41
CA SER A 97 -15.72 -17.14 18.43
C SER A 97 -15.85 -18.56 17.87
N GLY A 98 -16.77 -18.78 16.93
CA GLY A 98 -16.90 -20.05 16.20
C GLY A 98 -15.64 -20.44 15.44
N TYR A 99 -14.90 -19.48 14.87
CA TYR A 99 -13.61 -19.75 14.22
C TYR A 99 -12.56 -20.29 15.21
N MET A 100 -12.57 -19.77 16.44
CA MET A 100 -11.67 -20.21 17.51
C MET A 100 -12.12 -21.54 18.14
N ALA A 101 -13.43 -21.80 18.18
CA ALA A 101 -14.03 -22.94 18.87
C ALA A 101 -14.23 -24.18 17.98
N GLU A 102 -14.49 -24.04 16.67
CA GLU A 102 -15.16 -25.10 15.88
C GLU A 102 -14.41 -25.60 14.62
N TRP A 103 -13.11 -25.35 14.44
CA TRP A 103 -12.39 -25.78 13.21
C TRP A 103 -12.00 -27.30 13.19
N PRO A 104 -12.02 -28.03 12.02
CA PRO A 104 -11.81 -27.55 10.64
C PRO A 104 -12.92 -27.66 9.59
N ASP A 105 -13.21 -26.55 8.89
CA ASP A 105 -13.87 -26.56 7.55
C ASP A 105 -12.94 -27.10 6.42
N GLU A 106 -11.96 -27.95 6.73
CA GLU A 106 -11.25 -28.76 5.72
C GLU A 106 -11.47 -30.27 5.95
N LEU A 107 -12.57 -30.66 6.59
CA LEU A 107 -13.06 -32.05 6.61
C LEU A 107 -13.96 -32.37 5.39
N SER A 108 -13.64 -31.84 4.21
CA SER A 108 -14.13 -32.42 2.95
C SER A 108 -13.21 -33.53 2.42
N GLY A 109 -12.19 -33.94 3.19
CA GLY A 109 -11.35 -35.10 2.93
C GLY A 109 -11.94 -36.41 3.48
N THR A 110 -11.57 -37.55 2.88
CA THR A 110 -12.17 -38.88 3.06
C THR A 110 -11.88 -39.59 4.40
N GLY A 111 -11.92 -38.87 5.53
CA GLY A 111 -11.94 -39.49 6.86
C GLY A 111 -11.11 -38.79 7.94
N PHE A 112 -11.49 -39.03 9.20
CA PHE A 112 -10.86 -38.47 10.39
C PHE A 112 -9.37 -38.83 10.55
N ASP A 113 -8.88 -39.90 9.91
CA ASP A 113 -7.53 -40.43 10.13
C ASP A 113 -6.42 -39.77 9.28
N ALA A 114 -6.77 -38.87 8.35
CA ALA A 114 -5.82 -38.24 7.44
C ALA A 114 -5.13 -36.97 8.01
N ILE A 115 -5.62 -36.43 9.14
CA ILE A 115 -5.13 -35.19 9.76
C ILE A 115 -4.43 -35.52 11.08
N SER A 116 -3.26 -34.92 11.31
CA SER A 116 -2.47 -35.21 12.52
C SER A 116 -3.23 -34.81 13.79
N PRO A 117 -3.08 -35.51 14.92
CA PRO A 117 -3.77 -35.18 16.17
C PRO A 117 -3.54 -33.75 16.67
N TYR A 118 -2.43 -33.12 16.27
CA TYR A 118 -2.10 -31.72 16.57
C TYR A 118 -3.04 -30.75 15.84
N GLU A 119 -3.43 -31.07 14.61
CA GLU A 119 -4.33 -30.28 13.77
C GLU A 119 -5.81 -30.50 14.09
N ARG A 120 -6.15 -31.52 14.90
CA ARG A 120 -7.52 -31.80 15.40
C ARG A 120 -7.88 -31.01 16.67
N ARG A 121 -6.94 -30.28 17.27
CA ARG A 121 -7.18 -29.55 18.53
C ARG A 121 -7.94 -28.26 18.25
N ALA A 122 -8.91 -27.94 19.12
CA ALA A 122 -9.60 -26.66 19.08
C ALA A 122 -8.57 -25.52 19.05
N ARG A 123 -8.78 -24.52 18.17
CA ARG A 123 -7.84 -23.41 18.01
C ARG A 123 -7.65 -22.61 19.28
N THR A 124 -8.65 -22.56 20.16
CA THR A 124 -8.53 -22.00 21.51
C THR A 124 -7.41 -22.64 22.35
N LEU A 125 -7.04 -23.89 22.11
CA LEU A 125 -5.94 -24.57 22.78
C LEU A 125 -4.57 -24.23 22.17
N LEU A 126 -4.54 -23.90 20.89
CA LEU A 126 -3.31 -23.64 20.12
C LEU A 126 -2.95 -22.15 20.06
N PHE A 127 -3.95 -21.27 20.11
CA PHE A 127 -3.81 -19.84 19.85
C PHE A 127 -4.45 -18.99 20.95
N LYS A 128 -3.79 -17.89 21.29
CA LYS A 128 -4.29 -16.89 22.26
C LYS A 128 -5.48 -16.15 21.67
N GLY A 129 -5.37 -15.80 20.40
CA GLY A 129 -6.39 -15.15 19.60
C GLY A 129 -5.98 -15.12 18.13
N CYS A 130 -6.94 -14.80 17.27
CA CYS A 130 -6.74 -14.61 15.84
C CYS A 130 -7.53 -13.40 15.36
N VAL A 131 -6.95 -12.67 14.41
CA VAL A 131 -7.60 -11.56 13.70
C VAL A 131 -7.66 -11.85 12.22
N GLN A 132 -8.51 -11.14 11.49
CA GLN A 132 -8.61 -11.24 10.05
C GLN A 132 -7.30 -10.78 9.39
N MET A 133 -6.83 -11.55 8.42
CA MET A 133 -5.73 -11.17 7.54
C MET A 133 -6.29 -10.28 6.45
N VAL A 134 -6.39 -8.98 6.76
CA VAL A 134 -6.61 -7.93 5.74
C VAL A 134 -5.38 -7.83 4.83
N ASP A 135 -5.58 -7.38 3.59
CA ASP A 135 -4.67 -7.63 2.46
C ASP A 135 -3.18 -7.40 2.80
N ASP A 136 -2.84 -6.21 3.26
CA ASP A 136 -1.45 -5.80 3.51
C ASP A 136 -0.90 -6.27 4.86
N LEU A 137 -1.77 -6.72 5.79
CA LEU A 137 -1.34 -7.18 7.11
C LEU A 137 -0.47 -8.44 7.00
N ARG A 138 -0.62 -9.21 5.91
CA ARG A 138 0.27 -10.31 5.55
C ARG A 138 1.72 -9.83 5.38
N ALA A 139 1.94 -8.65 4.81
CA ALA A 139 3.26 -8.04 4.68
C ALA A 139 3.69 -7.27 5.94
N GLY A 140 2.91 -7.37 7.03
CA GLY A 140 3.07 -6.53 8.22
C GLY A 140 2.66 -5.08 7.99
N GLN A 141 1.96 -4.78 6.91
CA GLN A 141 1.57 -3.44 6.51
C GLN A 141 0.12 -3.16 6.87
N PHE A 142 -0.20 -1.92 7.20
CA PHE A 142 -1.58 -1.50 7.46
C PHE A 142 -1.76 -0.01 7.19
N ARG A 143 -2.97 0.36 6.79
CA ARG A 143 -3.32 1.78 6.62
C ARG A 143 -3.32 2.48 7.99
N CYS A 144 -2.57 3.57 8.08
CA CYS A 144 -2.44 4.38 9.30
C CYS A 144 -2.80 5.86 9.08
N GLY A 145 -3.46 6.18 7.96
CA GLY A 145 -3.92 7.52 7.67
C GLY A 145 -4.33 7.70 6.21
N ASP A 146 -4.25 8.94 5.74
CA ASP A 146 -4.47 9.35 4.37
C ASP A 146 -3.20 9.96 3.76
N ALA A 147 -2.93 9.62 2.51
CA ALA A 147 -1.87 10.24 1.73
C ALA A 147 -2.46 10.81 0.45
N ARG A 148 -1.88 11.89 -0.06
CA ARG A 148 -2.18 12.41 -1.39
C ARG A 148 -0.94 13.03 -2.00
N ALA A 149 -0.83 12.96 -3.32
CA ALA A 149 0.20 13.68 -4.06
C ALA A 149 0.02 15.19 -3.87
N ASP A 150 1.07 15.85 -3.41
CA ASP A 150 1.08 17.28 -3.09
C ASP A 150 1.79 18.08 -4.19
N LYS A 151 3.01 17.67 -4.56
CA LYS A 151 3.83 18.41 -5.53
C LYS A 151 4.77 17.50 -6.29
N VAL A 152 4.90 17.73 -7.60
CA VAL A 152 5.95 17.07 -8.41
C VAL A 152 7.33 17.67 -8.09
N VAL A 153 8.17 16.84 -7.48
CA VAL A 153 9.55 17.16 -7.10
C VAL A 153 10.43 17.13 -8.35
N ARG A 154 10.44 16.00 -9.06
CA ARG A 154 11.33 15.76 -10.20
C ARG A 154 10.65 14.90 -11.27
N ILE A 155 10.95 15.19 -12.53
CA ILE A 155 10.63 14.32 -13.66
C ILE A 155 11.95 13.88 -14.28
N SER A 156 12.13 12.57 -14.43
CA SER A 156 13.33 11.95 -14.99
C SER A 156 12.94 11.16 -16.23
N LYS A 157 13.50 11.51 -17.38
CA LYS A 157 13.34 10.74 -18.61
C LYS A 157 14.07 9.40 -18.47
N ILE A 158 13.35 8.30 -18.68
CA ILE A 158 13.93 6.95 -18.71
C ILE A 158 14.33 6.66 -20.15
N ASP A 159 13.38 6.80 -21.09
CA ASP A 159 13.60 6.62 -22.52
C ASP A 159 12.68 7.54 -23.34
N ALA A 160 12.51 7.28 -24.64
CA ALA A 160 11.68 8.09 -25.52
C ALA A 160 10.17 8.04 -25.19
N THR A 161 9.73 6.99 -24.52
CA THR A 161 8.33 6.70 -24.18
C THR A 161 8.06 6.61 -22.69
N HIS A 162 9.07 6.59 -21.83
CA HIS A 162 8.91 6.44 -20.38
C HIS A 162 9.56 7.59 -19.61
N VAL A 163 8.86 8.09 -18.60
CA VAL A 163 9.41 9.01 -17.60
C VAL A 163 9.02 8.55 -16.20
N SER A 164 9.93 8.74 -15.24
CA SER A 164 9.64 8.60 -13.81
C SER A 164 9.34 9.97 -13.22
N VAL A 165 8.24 10.10 -12.50
CA VAL A 165 7.78 11.31 -11.83
C VAL A 165 7.85 11.08 -10.33
N ARG A 166 8.80 11.75 -9.66
CA ARG A 166 8.91 11.77 -8.21
C ARG A 166 8.12 12.95 -7.65
N TYR A 167 7.30 12.70 -6.64
CA TYR A 167 6.42 13.69 -6.03
C TYR A 167 6.40 13.58 -4.51
N SER A 168 6.15 14.70 -3.84
CA SER A 168 5.93 14.75 -2.40
C SER A 168 4.49 14.39 -2.06
N ARG A 169 4.31 13.84 -0.86
CA ARG A 169 3.03 13.40 -0.34
C ARG A 169 2.64 14.30 0.83
N ALA A 170 1.39 14.75 0.83
CA ALA A 170 0.76 15.29 2.04
C ALA A 170 0.13 14.13 2.80
N ILE A 171 0.66 13.84 3.99
CA ILE A 171 0.25 12.69 4.81
C ILE A 171 -0.45 13.19 6.07
N THR A 172 -1.65 12.66 6.32
CA THR A 172 -2.41 12.89 7.54
C THR A 172 -2.52 11.56 8.29
N ILE A 173 -1.85 11.46 9.44
CA ILE A 173 -1.81 10.24 10.24
C ILE A 173 -3.05 10.14 11.13
N ASP A 174 -3.63 8.95 11.23
CA ASP A 174 -4.72 8.66 12.15
C ASP A 174 -4.24 8.83 13.61
N PRO A 175 -4.94 9.61 14.45
CA PRO A 175 -4.62 9.76 15.87
C PRO A 175 -4.50 8.43 16.63
N ARG A 176 -5.21 7.39 16.21
CA ARG A 176 -5.18 6.04 16.80
C ARG A 176 -3.83 5.33 16.63
N LEU A 177 -2.98 5.79 15.70
CA LEU A 177 -1.65 5.23 15.49
C LEU A 177 -0.80 5.25 16.77
N ALA A 178 -0.97 6.28 17.62
CA ALA A 178 -0.23 6.38 18.88
C ALA A 178 -0.51 5.18 19.81
N SER A 179 -1.75 4.71 19.87
CA SER A 179 -2.13 3.53 20.65
C SER A 179 -1.54 2.25 20.06
N VAL A 180 -1.46 2.16 18.72
CA VAL A 180 -0.80 1.04 18.03
C VAL A 180 0.70 1.03 18.29
N GLU A 181 1.37 2.18 18.18
CA GLU A 181 2.81 2.32 18.48
C GLU A 181 3.13 1.94 19.94
N ALA A 182 2.24 2.28 20.88
CA ALA A 182 2.39 1.91 22.28
C ALA A 182 2.26 0.40 22.52
N ALA A 183 1.42 -0.30 21.76
CA ALA A 183 1.16 -1.73 21.93
C ALA A 183 2.14 -2.61 21.13
N CYS A 184 2.45 -2.22 19.91
CA CYS A 184 3.27 -2.98 18.96
C CYS A 184 4.75 -2.60 19.00
N GLY A 185 5.09 -1.42 19.53
CA GLY A 185 6.39 -0.79 19.37
C GLY A 185 6.43 0.20 18.21
N LYS A 186 7.60 0.78 17.95
CA LYS A 186 7.77 1.82 16.93
C LYS A 186 7.51 1.27 15.52
N VAL A 187 6.38 1.65 14.93
CA VAL A 187 6.03 1.31 13.55
C VAL A 187 6.84 2.15 12.56
N THR A 188 7.07 1.61 11.37
CA THR A 188 7.62 2.39 10.26
C THR A 188 6.49 3.19 9.63
N ARG A 189 6.67 4.50 9.52
CA ARG A 189 5.68 5.42 8.95
C ARG A 189 5.83 5.55 7.43
N PRO A 190 4.77 5.92 6.69
CA PRO A 190 4.83 6.11 5.25
C PRO A 190 5.88 7.15 4.84
N GLY A 191 6.50 6.92 3.68
CA GLY A 191 7.52 7.82 3.14
C GLY A 191 6.92 9.15 2.68
N PRO A 192 7.64 10.29 2.83
CA PRO A 192 7.14 11.61 2.43
C PRO A 192 7.10 11.82 0.91
N GLU A 193 7.69 10.91 0.14
CA GLU A 193 7.78 11.00 -1.31
C GLU A 193 7.49 9.63 -1.95
N ALA A 194 6.98 9.65 -3.17
CA ALA A 194 6.74 8.46 -3.98
C ALA A 194 7.05 8.76 -5.45
N SER A 195 7.10 7.69 -6.24
CA SER A 195 7.41 7.76 -7.67
C SER A 195 6.33 7.07 -8.48
N ALA A 196 5.93 7.69 -9.59
CA ALA A 196 4.99 7.15 -10.57
C ALA A 196 5.62 7.14 -11.96
N THR A 197 5.35 6.10 -12.74
CA THR A 197 5.88 5.99 -14.12
C THR A 197 4.81 6.42 -15.11
N PHE A 198 5.19 7.28 -16.05
CA PHE A 198 4.33 7.72 -17.14
C PHE A 198 4.83 7.16 -18.47
N VAL A 199 3.88 6.80 -19.32
CA VAL A 199 4.11 6.27 -20.67
C VAL A 199 3.56 7.25 -21.70
N LYS A 200 4.35 7.51 -22.73
CA LYS A 200 3.96 8.32 -23.89
C LYS A 200 3.23 7.44 -24.88
N ASN A 201 1.98 7.79 -25.17
CA ASN A 201 1.27 7.21 -26.30
C ASN A 201 1.91 7.75 -27.60
N THR A 202 2.40 6.85 -28.45
CA THR A 202 3.17 7.19 -29.66
C THR A 202 2.32 7.82 -30.76
N GLU A 203 1.02 7.53 -30.80
CA GLU A 203 0.08 8.05 -31.80
C GLU A 203 -0.41 9.45 -31.44
N THR A 204 -0.85 9.64 -30.19
CA THR A 204 -1.42 10.90 -29.69
C THR A 204 -0.35 11.84 -29.10
N LYS A 205 0.87 11.35 -28.89
CA LYS A 205 1.99 12.03 -28.22
C LYS A 205 1.69 12.49 -26.79
N LYS A 206 0.60 12.01 -26.18
CA LYS A 206 0.19 12.33 -24.81
C LYS A 206 0.83 11.39 -23.80
N TRP A 207 1.11 11.92 -22.60
CA TRP A 207 1.59 11.15 -21.46
C TRP A 207 0.40 10.65 -20.64
N ALA A 208 0.45 9.41 -20.17
CA ALA A 208 -0.51 8.82 -19.25
C ALA A 208 0.25 8.01 -18.18
N LEU A 209 -0.41 7.68 -17.07
CA LEU A 209 0.16 6.75 -16.09
C LEU A 209 0.40 5.39 -16.77
N GLY A 210 1.57 4.80 -16.58
CA GLY A 210 1.81 3.41 -16.99
C GLY A 210 1.15 2.44 -16.01
N ASP A 211 0.96 1.19 -16.42
CA ASP A 211 0.34 0.11 -15.60
C ASP A 211 1.20 -0.32 -14.38
N GLY A 212 2.19 0.47 -13.97
CA GLY A 212 3.00 0.23 -12.78
C GLY A 212 2.40 0.94 -11.56
N ALA A 213 2.14 0.20 -10.48
CA ALA A 213 1.79 0.77 -9.19
C ALA A 213 2.87 1.77 -8.71
N PRO A 214 2.50 2.81 -7.94
CA PRO A 214 3.49 3.69 -7.33
C PRO A 214 4.42 2.86 -6.45
N THR A 215 5.72 2.96 -6.68
CA THR A 215 6.71 2.39 -5.77
C THR A 215 7.06 3.46 -4.75
N GLU A 216 6.77 3.21 -3.47
CA GLU A 216 7.39 3.98 -2.38
C GLU A 216 8.90 3.78 -2.48
N ASP A 217 9.65 4.85 -2.74
CA ASP A 217 11.09 4.83 -2.59
C ASP A 217 11.35 4.65 -1.09
N ALA A 218 11.70 3.42 -0.69
CA ALA A 218 12.23 3.15 0.63
C ALA A 218 13.51 3.97 0.79
N ALA A 219 13.39 5.16 1.37
CA ALA A 219 14.54 5.93 1.79
C ALA A 219 15.29 5.09 2.82
N ALA A 220 16.41 4.54 2.41
CA ALA A 220 17.36 3.84 3.25
C ALA A 220 17.72 4.72 4.44
N LEU A 221 17.34 4.28 5.65
CA LEU A 221 18.02 4.50 6.93
C LEU A 221 17.64 3.36 7.89
#